data_AF-A0A9E4TPR8-F1
#
_entry.id   AF-A0A9E4TPR8-F1
#
_cell.length_a   1.000
_cell.length_b   1.000
_cell.length_c   1.000
_cell.angle_alpha   90.00
_cell.angle_beta   90.00
_cell.angle_gamma   90.00
#
_symmetry.space_group_name_H-M   'P 1'
#
loop_
_entity.id
_entity.type
_entity.pdbx_description
1 polymer ?
#
loop_
_entity_poly.entity_id
_entity_poly.type
_entity_poly.pdbx_seq_one_letter_code
_entity_poly.pdbx_strand_id
1 'polypeptide(L)'
;MIEDYCKELGRDPKTLRRSLLVFHNDVNTAYDSVDAFEDDVRVFREVGIDQFILTYPLTERYLRVFERIANDAIPRLRAEDL
;
A
#
# COMPACT_ATOMS: atom_id res chain seq x y z
N MET A 1 -1.29 11.58 19.47
CA MET A 1 -1.36 10.97 18.13
C MET A 1 -0.58 11.84 17.14
N ILE A 2 -0.28 11.38 15.91
CA ILE A 2 0.54 12.18 14.97
C ILE A 2 -0.13 13.49 14.58
N GLU A 3 -1.46 13.53 14.58
CA GLU A 3 -2.31 14.70 14.37
C GLU A 3 -2.07 15.77 15.43
N ASP A 4 -1.96 15.37 16.70
CA ASP A 4 -1.73 16.28 17.82
C ASP A 4 -0.36 16.96 17.69
N TYR A 5 0.69 16.18 17.38
CA TYR A 5 2.03 16.74 17.17
C TYR A 5 2.11 17.67 15.95
N CYS A 6 1.40 17.35 14.86
CA CYS A 6 1.32 18.26 13.71
C CYS A 6 0.67 19.58 14.11
N LYS A 7 -0.42 19.52 14.88
CA LYS A 7 -1.13 20.71 15.36
C LYS A 7 -0.26 21.56 16.29
N GLU A 8 0.47 20.95 17.22
CA GLU A 8 1.42 21.64 18.10
C GLU A 8 2.50 22.39 17.33
N LEU A 9 2.96 21.83 16.20
CA LEU A 9 3.98 22.41 15.33
C LEU A 9 3.42 23.37 14.26
N GLY A 10 2.10 23.61 14.22
CA GLY A 10 1.47 24.43 13.18
C GLY A 10 1.52 23.82 11.78
N ARG A 11 1.68 22.49 11.69
CA ARG A 11 1.74 21.72 10.45
C ARG A 11 0.38 21.07 10.16
N ASP A 12 -0.08 21.12 8.91
CA ASP A 12 -1.24 20.33 8.48
C ASP A 12 -0.85 18.84 8.37
N PRO A 13 -1.46 17.92 9.14
CA PRO A 13 -1.16 16.48 9.09
C PRO A 13 -1.47 15.83 7.73
N LYS A 14 -2.25 16.46 6.85
CA LYS A 14 -2.49 16.00 5.48
C LYS A 14 -1.31 16.22 4.55
N THR A 15 -0.35 17.06 4.94
CA THR A 15 0.90 17.29 4.19
C THR A 15 1.96 16.20 4.43
N LEU A 16 1.71 15.29 5.38
CA LEU A 16 2.56 14.14 5.63
C LEU A 16 2.27 13.05 4.60
N ARG A 17 3.27 12.75 3.76
CA ARG A 17 3.31 11.49 3.02
C ARG A 17 3.44 10.34 4.02
N ARG A 18 2.59 9.33 3.91
CA ARG A 18 2.57 8.17 4.81
C ARG A 18 2.82 6.91 4.00
N SER A 19 3.97 6.31 4.25
CA SER A 19 4.43 5.14 3.51
C SER A 19 4.17 3.86 4.29
N LEU A 20 3.72 2.82 3.60
CA LEU A 20 3.66 1.46 4.10
C LEU A 20 4.67 0.57 3.37
N LEU A 21 5.56 -0.06 4.11
CA LEU A 21 6.38 -1.15 3.60
C LEU A 21 5.58 -2.45 3.72
N VAL A 22 5.18 -2.98 2.56
CA VAL A 22 4.55 -4.30 2.43
C VAL A 22 5.67 -5.33 2.45
N PHE A 23 6.05 -5.74 3.67
CA PHE A 23 7.07 -6.75 3.89
C PHE A 23 6.43 -8.14 3.91
N HIS A 24 7.03 -9.08 3.16
CA HIS A 24 6.57 -10.46 3.15
C HIS A 24 6.81 -11.13 4.53
N ASN A 25 5.73 -11.40 5.25
CA ASN A 25 5.71 -12.25 6.43
C ASN A 25 4.39 -13.05 6.45
N ASP A 26 4.24 -13.97 7.40
CA ASP A 26 3.03 -14.83 7.51
C ASP A 26 1.73 -14.05 7.75
N VAL A 27 1.80 -12.74 7.99
CA VAL A 27 0.65 -11.85 8.23
C VAL A 27 0.30 -11.03 6.98
N ASN A 28 1.21 -10.91 6.01
CA ASN A 28 1.04 -10.06 4.85
C ASN A 28 0.52 -10.86 3.65
N THR A 29 -0.78 -10.76 3.44
CA THR A 29 -1.55 -11.48 2.42
C THR A 29 -1.54 -10.80 1.04
N ALA A 30 -0.84 -9.67 0.89
CA ALA A 30 -0.86 -8.88 -0.35
C ALA A 30 -0.45 -9.68 -1.60
N TYR A 31 0.32 -10.77 -1.45
CA TYR A 31 0.73 -11.62 -2.58
C TYR A 31 -0.04 -12.93 -2.71
N ASP A 32 -1.08 -13.16 -1.88
CA ASP A 32 -1.91 -14.35 -1.98
C ASP A 32 -2.80 -14.32 -3.23
N SER A 33 -3.26 -13.13 -3.61
CA SER A 33 -4.01 -12.88 -4.85
C SER A 33 -3.97 -11.39 -5.21
N VAL A 34 -4.41 -11.07 -6.44
CA VAL A 34 -4.58 -9.65 -6.86
C VAL A 34 -5.66 -8.97 -6.01
N ASP A 35 -6.75 -9.66 -5.71
CA ASP A 35 -7.85 -9.11 -4.90
C ASP A 35 -7.37 -8.79 -3.48
N ALA A 36 -6.54 -9.66 -2.88
CA ALA A 36 -5.94 -9.41 -1.56
C ALA A 36 -5.05 -8.16 -1.56
N PHE A 37 -4.26 -7.95 -2.60
CA PHE A 37 -3.49 -6.72 -2.76
C PHE A 37 -4.38 -5.48 -2.82
N GLU A 38 -5.48 -5.53 -3.57
CA GLU A 38 -6.39 -4.40 -3.75
C GLU A 38 -7.17 -4.08 -2.48
N ASP A 39 -7.59 -5.11 -1.74
CA ASP A 39 -8.23 -4.96 -0.44
C ASP A 39 -7.26 -4.32 0.58
N ASP A 40 -6.00 -4.77 0.62
CA ASP A 40 -4.97 -4.13 1.44
C ASP A 40 -4.79 -2.65 1.08
N VAL A 41 -4.64 -2.34 -0.22
CA VAL A 41 -4.52 -0.95 -0.68
C VAL A 41 -5.72 -0.12 -0.24
N ARG A 42 -6.95 -0.64 -0.40
CA ARG A 42 -8.17 0.06 0.01
C ARG A 42 -8.17 0.37 1.51
N VAL A 43 -7.94 -0.64 2.34
CA VAL A 43 -7.92 -0.50 3.81
C VAL A 43 -6.86 0.50 4.26
N PHE A 44 -5.65 0.44 3.72
CA PHE A 44 -4.58 1.34 4.12
C PHE A 44 -4.79 2.77 3.63
N ARG A 45 -5.43 2.95 2.47
CA ARG A 45 -5.79 4.29 1.98
C ARG A 45 -6.86 4.95 2.85
N GLU A 46 -7.83 4.20 3.37
CA GLU A 46 -8.85 4.72 4.30
C GLU A 46 -8.24 5.33 5.57
N VAL A 47 -7.09 4.81 6.03
CA VAL A 47 -6.34 5.35 7.18
C VAL A 47 -5.26 6.37 6.79
N GLY A 48 -5.23 6.80 5.53
CA GLY A 48 -4.38 7.88 5.05
C GLY A 48 -2.97 7.48 4.58
N ILE A 49 -2.72 6.20 4.29
CA ILE A 49 -1.50 5.76 3.59
C ILE A 49 -1.61 6.14 2.11
N ASP A 50 -0.58 6.81 1.59
CA ASP A 50 -0.55 7.32 0.22
C ASP A 50 0.65 6.80 -0.60
N GLN A 51 1.54 6.03 0.04
CA GLN A 51 2.67 5.40 -0.60
C GLN A 51 2.80 3.94 -0.16
N PHE A 52 2.84 3.04 -1.13
CA PHE A 52 3.06 1.62 -0.91
C PHE A 52 4.45 1.24 -1.44
N ILE A 53 5.23 0.54 -0.63
CA ILE A 53 6.56 0.04 -0.96
C ILE A 53 6.47 -1.48 -0.92
N LEU A 54 6.64 -2.13 -2.06
CA LEU A 54 6.48 -3.57 -2.20
C LEU A 54 7.85 -4.26 -2.17
N THR A 55 8.03 -5.23 -1.28
CA THR A 55 9.24 -6.07 -1.30
C THR A 55 9.17 -7.07 -2.45
N TYR A 56 10.27 -7.26 -3.17
CA TYR A 56 10.34 -8.27 -4.21
C TYR A 56 10.04 -9.66 -3.63
N PRO A 57 9.18 -10.47 -4.26
CA PRO A 57 8.77 -11.77 -3.73
C PRO A 57 9.92 -12.78 -3.73
N LEU A 58 9.94 -13.66 -2.72
CA LEU A 58 10.98 -14.68 -2.54
C LEU A 58 10.63 -16.03 -3.18
N THR A 59 9.39 -16.24 -3.60
CA THR A 59 8.92 -17.52 -4.16
C THR A 59 8.29 -17.34 -5.54
N GLU A 60 8.42 -18.37 -6.37
CA GLU A 60 7.82 -18.42 -7.71
C GLU A 60 6.29 -18.25 -7.68
N ARG A 61 5.63 -18.79 -6.64
CA ARG A 61 4.18 -18.62 -6.45
C ARG A 61 3.83 -17.13 -6.33
N TYR A 62 4.53 -16.41 -5.47
CA TYR A 62 4.28 -14.98 -5.25
C TYR A 62 4.77 -14.12 -6.42
N LEU A 63 5.80 -14.55 -7.14
CA LEU A 63 6.29 -13.86 -8.34
C LEU A 63 5.20 -13.74 -9.41
N ARG A 64 4.45 -14.81 -9.67
CA ARG A 64 3.33 -14.77 -10.65
C ARG A 64 2.22 -13.81 -10.25
N VAL A 65 1.89 -13.73 -8.97
CA VAL A 65 0.90 -12.77 -8.47
C VAL A 65 1.45 -11.35 -8.54
N PHE A 66 2.72 -11.16 -8.17
CA PHE A 66 3.41 -9.87 -8.23
C PHE A 66 3.47 -9.32 -9.66
N GLU A 67 3.72 -10.16 -10.67
CA GLU A 67 3.66 -9.76 -12.08
C GLU A 67 2.27 -9.23 -12.46
N ARG A 68 1.19 -9.88 -12.03
CA ARG A 68 -0.18 -9.41 -12.27
C ARG A 68 -0.47 -8.10 -11.52
N ILE A 69 -0.02 -7.98 -10.27
CA ILE A 69 -0.14 -6.73 -9.51
C ILE A 69 0.54 -5.58 -10.26
N ALA A 70 1.77 -5.80 -10.73
CA ALA A 70 2.56 -4.77 -11.41
C ALA A 70 1.97 -4.35 -12.76
N ASN A 71 1.46 -5.30 -13.55
CA ASN A 71 0.96 -5.05 -14.90
C ASN A 71 -0.52 -4.67 -14.97
N ASP A 72 -1.34 -5.13 -14.02
CA ASP A 72 -2.80 -4.97 -14.08
C ASP A 72 -3.31 -4.07 -12.95
N ALA A 73 -3.06 -4.46 -11.69
CA ALA A 73 -3.67 -3.82 -10.52
C ALA A 73 -3.16 -2.40 -10.29
N ILE A 74 -1.83 -2.20 -10.27
CA ILE A 74 -1.23 -0.89 -10.04
C ILE A 74 -1.66 0.13 -11.11
N PRO A 75 -1.60 -0.17 -12.43
CA PRO A 75 -2.09 0.74 -13.45
C PRO A 75 -3.58 1.09 -13.28
N ARG A 76 -4.42 0.10 -12.96
CA ARG A 76 -5.85 0.32 -12.77
C ARG A 76 -6.15 1.21 -11.56
N LEU A 77 -5.57 0.90 -10.39
CA LEU A 77 -5.73 1.71 -9.18
C LEU A 77 -5.29 3.17 -9.38
N ARG A 78 -4.23 3.39 -10.17
CA ARG A 78 -3.78 4.75 -10.52
C ARG A 78 -4.73 5.47 -11.47
N ALA A 79 -5.45 4.75 -12.32
CA ALA A 79 -6.45 5.34 -13.21
C ALA A 79 -7.74 5.69 -12.48
N GLU A 80 -8.08 4.98 -11.41
CA GLU A 80 -9.21 5.27 -10.51
C GLU A 80 -8.97 6.52 -9.64
N ASP A 81 -7.71 6.94 -9.50
CA ASP A 81 -7.28 8.11 -8.70
C ASP A 81 -7.26 9.45 -9.45
N LEU A 82 -7.76 9.49 -10.70
CA LEU A 82 -7.88 10.70 -11.53
C LEU A 82 -9.29 11.31 -11.51
#